data_AF-A0A3A0C9I6-F1
#
_entry.id   AF-A0A3A0C9I6-F1
#
_cell.length_a   1.000
_cell.length_b   1.000
_cell.length_c   1.000
_cell.angle_alpha   90.00
_cell.angle_beta   90.00
_cell.angle_gamma   90.00
#
_symmetry.space_group_name_H-M   'P 1'
#
loop_
_entity.id
_entity.type
_entity.pdbx_description
1 polymer ?
#
loop_
_entity_poly.entity_id
_entity_poly.type
_entity_poly.pdbx_seq_one_letter_code
_entity_poly.pdbx_strand_id
1 'polypeptide(L)'
;MEYQTGELLPYNWGFDYYVSSPLVAQGVVYFGSGDGHLYALDIASGNVTWKFNAQSRVRSSPAMADNVIYFGDTQGYFYALDSATGNLKWRYASEGTKFNPAEFGFDRCALISSPAISGEVVAFGGRDGFLYALDRQTGEEKWKRDYKISWVISSPAIFNETIFTGTSDGRFAHALDLATGKEKWRFNATETVWSSPAICDSLVYFGDGGGHVFALDNRTGTEISRFRTKDRIFSSPMVSAGVVYIGSDDGYLYALTGIDSPKSPAQPTRRAVFWEASKGFNWFKFGVDEQIRDYFVSAGYEQLNAETLAQFMQDGIAGKTRSVVIFAAHRVPATVINDSTEAALLRQYLNAGGKVIWLGPPPLAYKRDPKTDHVTALDFTIPERILGVHYPGNSAIGVGGWYQATVTTEGVKWGLVRDWWVGGFALEPDQVTTVLAQDETGRASAWVKNYGGPEGTGLVQLWHQRESQEDLVAIKAVAEYGLR
;
A
#
# COMPACT_ATOMS: atom_id res chain seq x y z
N MET A 1 -25.09 10.62 -25.60
CA MET A 1 -24.45 11.64 -26.46
C MET A 1 -23.22 11.00 -27.05
N GLU A 2 -22.95 11.20 -28.35
CA GLU A 2 -21.77 10.66 -29.03
C GLU A 2 -20.89 11.86 -29.42
N TYR A 3 -19.63 11.85 -28.97
CA TYR A 3 -18.65 12.87 -29.36
C TYR A 3 -17.68 12.26 -30.37
N GLN A 4 -17.58 12.87 -31.55
CA GLN A 4 -16.65 12.44 -32.59
C GLN A 4 -15.33 13.22 -32.49
N THR A 5 -14.23 12.49 -32.43
CA THR A 5 -12.87 13.03 -32.48
C THR A 5 -12.49 13.45 -33.90
N GLY A 6 -11.31 14.05 -34.06
CA GLY A 6 -10.79 14.46 -35.36
C GLY A 6 -10.34 13.30 -36.24
N GLU A 7 -9.82 13.64 -37.42
CA GLU A 7 -9.23 12.68 -38.35
C GLU A 7 -7.99 12.02 -37.73
N LEU A 8 -7.91 10.68 -37.84
CA LEU A 8 -6.77 9.94 -37.30
C LEU A 8 -5.50 10.26 -38.09
N LEU A 9 -4.40 10.56 -37.38
CA LEU A 9 -3.09 10.74 -37.99
C LEU A 9 -2.65 9.44 -38.66
N PRO A 10 -1.89 9.45 -39.78
CA PRO A 10 -1.39 8.22 -40.40
C PRO A 10 -0.63 7.32 -39.40
N TYR A 11 -0.79 6.01 -39.53
CA TYR A 11 -0.06 5.03 -38.73
C TYR A 11 0.42 3.92 -39.63
N ASN A 12 1.74 3.85 -39.78
CA ASN A 12 2.40 3.08 -40.83
C ASN A 12 2.74 1.65 -40.39
N TRP A 13 2.36 1.27 -39.18
CA TRP A 13 2.68 -0.04 -38.61
C TRP A 13 1.43 -0.91 -38.70
N GLY A 14 1.56 -2.10 -39.30
CA GLY A 14 0.46 -3.03 -39.54
C GLY A 14 -0.15 -3.66 -38.29
N PHE A 15 0.15 -3.12 -37.11
CA PHE A 15 -0.33 -3.59 -35.82
C PHE A 15 -0.47 -2.44 -34.81
N ASP A 16 -1.58 -2.40 -34.10
CA ASP A 16 -1.90 -1.38 -33.10
C ASP A 16 -2.63 -2.02 -31.91
N TYR A 17 -1.84 -2.68 -31.05
CA TYR A 17 -2.37 -3.51 -29.96
C TYR A 17 -2.77 -2.74 -28.70
N TYR A 18 -2.51 -1.43 -28.62
CA TYR A 18 -2.66 -0.65 -27.39
C TYR A 18 -3.48 0.60 -27.61
N VAL A 19 -4.56 0.71 -26.85
CA VAL A 19 -5.45 1.87 -26.85
C VAL A 19 -5.43 2.52 -25.46
N SER A 20 -5.60 3.85 -25.44
CA SER A 20 -5.75 4.61 -24.20
C SER A 20 -7.07 4.24 -23.55
N SER A 21 -7.05 3.94 -22.24
CA SER A 21 -8.25 3.96 -21.42
C SER A 21 -8.58 5.39 -20.99
N PRO A 22 -9.86 5.78 -20.83
CA PRO A 22 -10.21 7.08 -20.29
C PRO A 22 -9.91 7.15 -18.78
N LEU A 23 -9.51 8.33 -18.32
CA LEU A 23 -9.43 8.69 -16.91
C LEU A 23 -10.66 9.52 -16.53
N VAL A 24 -11.35 9.13 -15.46
CA VAL A 24 -12.43 9.93 -14.88
C VAL A 24 -11.96 10.52 -13.56
N ALA A 25 -11.90 11.85 -13.48
CA ALA A 25 -11.55 12.53 -12.24
C ALA A 25 -12.18 13.93 -12.17
N GLN A 26 -12.61 14.32 -10.96
CA GLN A 26 -13.14 15.68 -10.70
C GLN A 26 -14.29 16.09 -11.63
N GLY A 27 -15.14 15.13 -12.02
CA GLY A 27 -16.25 15.38 -12.94
C GLY A 27 -15.85 15.55 -14.41
N VAL A 28 -14.61 15.21 -14.78
CA VAL A 28 -14.08 15.33 -16.14
C VAL A 28 -13.60 13.96 -16.63
N VAL A 29 -13.86 13.67 -17.91
CA VAL A 29 -13.33 12.50 -18.63
C VAL A 29 -12.14 12.95 -19.48
N TYR A 30 -10.96 12.41 -19.22
CA TYR A 30 -9.74 12.65 -19.99
C TYR A 30 -9.40 11.42 -20.84
N PHE A 31 -9.09 11.60 -22.11
CA PHE A 31 -8.69 10.48 -22.97
C PHE A 31 -7.78 10.90 -24.12
N GLY A 32 -6.85 10.01 -24.46
CA GLY A 32 -5.99 10.16 -25.64
C GLY A 32 -6.68 9.72 -26.93
N SER A 33 -6.33 10.34 -28.04
CA SER A 33 -6.88 10.05 -29.36
C SER A 33 -5.79 9.85 -30.42
N GLY A 34 -6.12 9.05 -31.44
CA GLY A 34 -5.28 8.86 -32.62
C GLY A 34 -5.27 10.05 -33.59
N ASP A 35 -6.08 11.08 -33.33
CA ASP A 35 -6.06 12.36 -34.05
C ASP A 35 -4.97 13.33 -33.55
N GLY A 36 -4.14 12.88 -32.61
CA GLY A 36 -3.05 13.67 -32.06
C GLY A 36 -3.42 14.50 -30.83
N HIS A 37 -4.59 14.28 -30.22
CA HIS A 37 -5.02 15.08 -29.08
C HIS A 37 -5.23 14.28 -27.78
N LEU A 38 -5.05 14.97 -26.66
CA LEU A 38 -5.67 14.61 -25.38
C LEU A 38 -6.93 15.48 -25.20
N TYR A 39 -8.06 14.86 -24.95
CA TYR A 39 -9.35 15.52 -24.72
C TYR A 39 -9.69 15.56 -23.23
N ALA A 40 -10.42 16.60 -22.83
CA ALA A 40 -11.11 16.70 -21.56
C ALA A 40 -12.58 17.06 -21.79
N LEU A 41 -13.49 16.25 -21.26
CA LEU A 41 -14.94 16.41 -21.40
C LEU A 41 -15.59 16.51 -20.04
N ASP A 42 -16.56 17.41 -19.90
CA ASP A 42 -17.44 17.42 -18.73
C ASP A 42 -18.26 16.12 -18.68
N ILE A 43 -18.25 15.41 -17.54
CA ILE A 43 -18.87 14.09 -17.44
C ILE A 43 -20.40 14.13 -17.54
N ALA A 44 -21.02 15.25 -17.13
CA ALA A 44 -22.47 15.39 -17.10
C ALA A 44 -23.04 15.70 -18.48
N SER A 45 -22.41 16.62 -19.20
CA SER A 45 -22.86 17.10 -20.51
C SER A 45 -22.20 16.38 -21.68
N GLY A 46 -21.02 15.81 -21.52
CA GLY A 46 -20.21 15.25 -22.61
C GLY A 46 -19.54 16.31 -23.50
N ASN A 47 -19.64 17.60 -23.13
CA ASN A 47 -19.01 18.67 -23.89
C ASN A 47 -17.51 18.74 -23.62
N VAL A 48 -16.73 19.01 -24.66
CA VAL A 48 -15.29 19.27 -24.52
C VAL A 48 -15.07 20.56 -23.75
N THR A 49 -14.37 20.46 -22.62
CA THR A 49 -13.91 21.62 -21.85
C THR A 49 -12.63 22.18 -22.45
N TRP A 50 -11.69 21.31 -22.80
CA TRP A 50 -10.47 21.64 -23.54
C TRP A 50 -9.93 20.43 -24.31
N LYS A 51 -9.03 20.69 -25.26
CA LYS A 51 -8.21 19.65 -25.90
C LYS A 51 -6.79 20.17 -26.11
N PHE A 52 -5.81 19.28 -25.97
CA PHE A 52 -4.40 19.56 -26.16
C PHE A 52 -3.89 18.84 -27.41
N ASN A 53 -3.18 19.54 -28.29
CA ASN A 53 -2.57 18.96 -29.49
C ASN A 53 -1.15 18.46 -29.19
N ALA A 54 -0.99 17.14 -29.04
CA ALA A 54 0.29 16.47 -28.85
C ALA A 54 1.07 16.23 -30.15
N GLN A 55 0.50 16.62 -31.30
CA GLN A 55 1.09 16.46 -32.65
C GLN A 55 1.35 15.00 -33.09
N SER A 56 1.00 14.03 -32.25
CA SER A 56 1.26 12.62 -32.41
C SER A 56 0.20 11.82 -31.65
N ARG A 57 -0.07 10.60 -32.09
CA ARG A 57 -1.14 9.77 -31.52
C ARG A 57 -0.91 9.57 -30.02
N VAL A 58 -1.97 9.73 -29.23
CA VAL A 58 -1.94 9.51 -27.78
C VAL A 58 -2.53 8.13 -27.50
N ARG A 59 -1.65 7.17 -27.21
CA ARG A 59 -2.01 5.77 -26.91
C ARG A 59 -1.86 5.40 -25.43
N SER A 60 -1.06 6.13 -24.67
CA SER A 60 -0.99 5.93 -23.22
C SER A 60 -2.28 6.38 -22.55
N SER A 61 -2.78 5.64 -21.57
CA SER A 61 -3.86 6.13 -20.72
C SER A 61 -3.35 7.29 -19.86
N PRO A 62 -4.08 8.41 -19.75
CA PRO A 62 -3.68 9.52 -18.90
C PRO A 62 -3.75 9.14 -17.42
N ALA A 63 -2.84 9.70 -16.62
CA ALA A 63 -2.85 9.61 -15.16
C ALA A 63 -2.90 11.00 -14.54
N MET A 64 -3.47 11.15 -13.34
CA MET A 64 -3.59 12.46 -12.67
C MET A 64 -3.05 12.42 -11.24
N ALA A 65 -2.35 13.49 -10.85
CA ALA A 65 -2.04 13.81 -9.45
C ALA A 65 -1.92 15.33 -9.28
N ASP A 66 -2.47 15.86 -8.18
CA ASP A 66 -2.52 17.28 -7.82
C ASP A 66 -2.89 18.21 -8.99
N ASN A 67 -3.99 17.90 -9.67
CA ASN A 67 -4.52 18.68 -10.79
C ASN A 67 -3.56 18.76 -11.99
N VAL A 68 -2.72 17.75 -12.18
CA VAL A 68 -1.85 17.62 -13.36
C VAL A 68 -2.09 16.29 -14.02
N ILE A 69 -2.32 16.31 -15.33
CA ILE A 69 -2.47 15.14 -16.19
C ILE A 69 -1.13 14.80 -16.83
N TYR A 70 -0.75 13.53 -16.80
CA TYR A 70 0.46 12.97 -17.38
C TYR A 70 0.13 11.95 -18.45
N PHE A 71 0.82 11.99 -19.59
CA PHE A 71 0.67 11.02 -20.68
C PHE A 71 1.84 11.08 -21.67
N GLY A 72 1.99 10.03 -22.47
CA GLY A 72 2.96 9.93 -23.56
C GLY A 72 2.31 9.85 -24.95
N ASP A 73 3.08 10.19 -25.97
CA ASP A 73 2.67 10.05 -27.37
C ASP A 73 3.51 9.01 -28.15
N THR A 74 3.11 8.73 -29.39
CA THR A 74 3.80 7.76 -30.25
C THR A 74 5.11 8.27 -30.86
N GLN A 75 5.50 9.54 -30.63
CA GLN A 75 6.73 10.15 -31.15
C GLN A 75 7.80 10.35 -30.07
N GLY A 76 7.57 9.85 -28.84
CA GLY A 76 8.58 9.88 -27.77
C GLY A 76 8.48 11.07 -26.84
N TYR A 77 7.40 11.85 -26.90
CA TYR A 77 7.20 12.96 -25.96
C TYR A 77 6.25 12.56 -24.83
N PHE A 78 6.63 12.97 -23.62
CA PHE A 78 5.85 12.83 -22.41
C PHE A 78 5.44 14.22 -21.90
N TYR A 79 4.20 14.38 -21.50
CA TYR A 79 3.59 15.69 -21.22
C TYR A 79 3.03 15.73 -19.80
N ALA A 80 3.10 16.92 -19.20
CA ALA A 80 2.32 17.27 -18.03
C ALA A 80 1.47 18.51 -18.33
N LEU A 81 0.16 18.38 -18.13
CA LEU A 81 -0.80 19.45 -18.37
C LEU A 81 -1.54 19.81 -17.10
N ASP A 82 -1.88 21.08 -16.95
CA ASP A 82 -2.88 21.50 -15.97
C ASP A 82 -4.24 20.86 -16.28
N SER A 83 -4.83 20.14 -15.32
CA SER A 83 -6.06 19.37 -15.57
C SER A 83 -7.28 20.25 -15.84
N ALA A 84 -7.31 21.46 -15.29
CA ALA A 84 -8.44 22.38 -15.44
C ALA A 84 -8.41 23.10 -16.80
N THR A 85 -7.22 23.47 -17.28
CA THR A 85 -7.07 24.34 -18.46
C THR A 85 -6.50 23.64 -19.69
N GLY A 86 -5.88 22.47 -19.55
CA GLY A 86 -5.15 21.79 -20.62
C GLY A 86 -3.81 22.47 -20.98
N ASN A 87 -3.39 23.48 -20.21
CA ASN A 87 -2.15 24.20 -20.46
C ASN A 87 -0.94 23.31 -20.16
N LEU A 88 0.05 23.35 -21.06
CA LEU A 88 1.31 22.64 -20.88
C LEU A 88 2.08 23.20 -19.68
N LYS A 89 2.38 22.35 -18.70
CA LYS A 89 3.30 22.67 -17.60
C LYS A 89 4.73 22.37 -18.02
N TRP A 90 4.98 21.16 -18.50
CA TRP A 90 6.27 20.75 -19.01
C TRP A 90 6.14 19.61 -20.02
N ARG A 91 7.20 19.41 -20.80
CA ARG A 91 7.33 18.30 -21.76
C ARG A 91 8.72 17.70 -21.65
N TYR A 92 8.79 16.37 -21.65
CA TYR A 92 10.02 15.59 -21.69
C TYR A 92 10.17 14.88 -23.03
N ALA A 93 11.38 14.88 -23.59
CA ALA A 93 11.73 14.17 -24.81
C ALA A 93 12.50 12.89 -24.45
N SER A 94 11.93 11.72 -24.71
CA SER A 94 12.57 10.44 -24.39
C SER A 94 13.74 10.13 -25.33
N GLU A 95 14.52 9.10 -25.01
CA GLU A 95 15.56 8.59 -25.92
C GLU A 95 14.95 8.14 -27.25
N GLY A 96 13.70 7.69 -27.25
CA GLY A 96 12.92 7.35 -28.42
C GLY A 96 12.89 8.43 -29.50
N THR A 97 12.91 9.72 -29.11
CA THR A 97 12.92 10.85 -30.08
C THR A 97 14.15 10.88 -30.99
N LYS A 98 15.22 10.18 -30.61
CA LYS A 98 16.47 10.07 -31.38
C LYS A 98 16.46 8.90 -32.36
N PHE A 99 15.49 7.99 -32.24
CA PHE A 99 15.39 6.83 -33.12
C PHE A 99 14.62 7.18 -34.38
N ASN A 100 15.01 6.54 -35.48
CA ASN A 100 14.27 6.53 -36.72
C ASN A 100 13.46 5.22 -36.81
N PRO A 101 12.12 5.24 -36.60
CA PRO A 101 11.31 4.04 -36.63
C PRO A 101 11.46 3.17 -37.89
N ALA A 102 11.75 3.80 -39.04
CA ALA A 102 11.92 3.08 -40.31
C ALA A 102 13.09 2.08 -40.28
N GLU A 103 14.12 2.32 -39.45
CA GLU A 103 15.27 1.42 -39.30
C GLU A 103 14.93 0.15 -38.51
N PHE A 104 13.85 0.18 -37.72
CA PHE A 104 13.44 -0.92 -36.85
C PHE A 104 12.24 -1.70 -37.40
N GLY A 105 11.47 -1.09 -38.31
CA GLY A 105 10.24 -1.69 -38.83
C GLY A 105 9.05 -1.59 -37.85
N PHE A 106 9.16 -0.76 -36.81
CA PHE A 106 8.09 -0.44 -35.86
C PHE A 106 8.32 0.93 -35.20
N ASP A 107 7.30 1.51 -34.57
CA ASP A 107 7.34 2.77 -33.79
C ASP A 107 8.14 2.65 -32.49
N ARG A 108 9.45 2.51 -32.63
CA ARG A 108 10.37 2.45 -31.49
C ARG A 108 10.31 3.69 -30.58
N CYS A 109 9.83 4.82 -31.08
CA CYS A 109 9.71 6.05 -30.29
C CYS A 109 8.57 6.01 -29.26
N ALA A 110 7.60 5.09 -29.39
CA ALA A 110 6.31 5.26 -28.74
C ALA A 110 6.34 5.07 -27.21
N LEU A 111 5.73 6.02 -26.50
CA LEU A 111 5.48 5.97 -25.06
C LEU A 111 4.03 5.57 -24.80
N ILE A 112 3.78 4.26 -24.77
CA ILE A 112 2.42 3.72 -24.71
C ILE A 112 2.03 3.16 -23.35
N SER A 113 3.00 2.98 -22.44
CA SER A 113 2.69 2.55 -21.07
C SER A 113 1.90 3.65 -20.35
N SER A 114 0.90 3.29 -19.56
CA SER A 114 0.21 4.27 -18.72
C SER A 114 1.15 4.74 -17.60
N PRO A 115 1.19 6.04 -17.26
CA PRO A 115 2.07 6.53 -16.21
C PRO A 115 1.65 6.06 -14.82
N ALA A 116 2.62 5.77 -13.97
CA ALA A 116 2.43 5.49 -12.55
C ALA A 116 2.97 6.65 -11.71
N ILE A 117 2.21 7.08 -10.70
CA ILE A 117 2.55 8.26 -9.91
C ILE A 117 2.66 7.87 -8.43
N SER A 118 3.71 8.32 -7.76
CA SER A 118 3.85 8.20 -6.30
C SER A 118 4.72 9.34 -5.76
N GLY A 119 4.16 10.12 -4.84
CA GLY A 119 4.81 11.32 -4.30
C GLY A 119 5.25 12.30 -5.40
N GLU A 120 6.56 12.51 -5.50
CA GLU A 120 7.20 13.39 -6.47
C GLU A 120 7.60 12.70 -7.77
N VAL A 121 7.33 11.40 -7.92
CA VAL A 121 7.78 10.62 -9.08
C VAL A 121 6.60 10.32 -10.01
N VAL A 122 6.82 10.53 -11.31
CA VAL A 122 6.02 9.92 -12.38
C VAL A 122 6.90 8.96 -13.17
N ALA A 123 6.49 7.69 -13.26
CA ALA A 123 7.22 6.62 -13.94
C ALA A 123 6.45 6.07 -15.13
N PHE A 124 7.15 5.81 -16.23
CA PHE A 124 6.58 5.28 -17.47
C PHE A 124 7.66 4.58 -18.30
N GLY A 125 7.26 3.63 -19.13
CA GLY A 125 8.13 2.93 -20.07
C GLY A 125 7.79 3.21 -21.54
N GLY A 126 8.71 2.83 -22.42
CA GLY A 126 8.60 3.02 -23.86
C GLY A 126 8.96 1.80 -24.69
N ARG A 127 8.58 1.84 -25.97
CA ARG A 127 9.11 0.92 -27.01
C ARG A 127 10.58 1.21 -27.35
N ASP A 128 11.11 2.32 -26.85
CA ASP A 128 12.51 2.72 -26.99
C ASP A 128 13.47 1.84 -26.18
N GLY A 129 12.91 1.04 -25.25
CA GLY A 129 13.63 0.10 -24.41
C GLY A 129 13.94 0.66 -23.03
N PHE A 130 13.34 1.79 -22.65
CA PHE A 130 13.63 2.46 -21.38
C PHE A 130 12.43 2.46 -20.44
N LEU A 131 12.74 2.43 -19.14
CA LEU A 131 11.85 2.87 -18.07
C LEU A 131 12.38 4.18 -17.52
N TYR A 132 11.53 5.20 -17.46
CA TYR A 132 11.85 6.54 -16.99
C TYR A 132 11.16 6.81 -15.65
N ALA A 133 11.82 7.58 -14.80
CA ALA A 133 11.23 8.23 -13.64
C ALA A 133 11.60 9.71 -13.66
N LEU A 134 10.59 10.56 -13.72
CA LEU A 134 10.76 12.01 -13.75
C LEU A 134 10.29 12.62 -12.43
N ASP A 135 10.87 13.75 -12.09
CA ASP A 135 10.27 14.67 -11.14
C ASP A 135 8.94 15.16 -11.69
N ARG A 136 7.88 14.94 -10.93
CA ARG A 136 6.53 15.22 -11.36
C ARG A 136 6.26 16.72 -11.51
N GLN A 137 6.94 17.57 -10.74
CA GLN A 137 6.73 19.02 -10.78
C GLN A 137 7.50 19.68 -11.93
N THR A 138 8.75 19.27 -12.16
CA THR A 138 9.65 19.93 -13.12
C THR A 138 9.75 19.21 -14.46
N GLY A 139 9.47 17.90 -14.50
CA GLY A 139 9.71 17.04 -15.66
C GLY A 139 11.18 16.62 -15.82
N GLU A 140 12.04 16.92 -14.85
CA GLU A 140 13.45 16.54 -14.87
C GLU A 140 13.63 15.04 -14.63
N GLU A 141 14.57 14.41 -15.33
CA GLU A 141 14.87 12.98 -15.15
C GLU A 141 15.51 12.74 -13.77
N LYS A 142 14.81 11.98 -12.90
CA LYS A 142 15.39 11.49 -11.64
C LYS A 142 16.30 10.30 -11.92
N TRP A 143 15.83 9.37 -12.75
CA TRP A 143 16.63 8.27 -13.28
C TRP A 143 15.96 7.65 -14.51
N LYS A 144 16.74 6.88 -15.26
CA LYS A 144 16.22 5.96 -16.30
C LYS A 144 16.95 4.62 -16.26
N ARG A 145 16.28 3.58 -16.77
CA ARG A 145 16.84 2.23 -16.92
C ARG A 145 16.76 1.79 -18.37
N ASP A 146 17.88 1.28 -18.88
CA ASP A 146 18.05 0.83 -20.26
C ASP A 146 17.92 -0.70 -20.35
N TYR A 147 16.87 -1.17 -21.03
CA TYR A 147 16.61 -2.58 -21.34
C TYR A 147 16.94 -2.92 -22.80
N LYS A 148 17.76 -2.07 -23.43
CA LYS A 148 18.29 -2.21 -24.80
C LYS A 148 17.19 -2.21 -25.84
N ILE A 149 16.81 -3.39 -26.30
CA ILE A 149 15.79 -3.55 -27.35
C ILE A 149 14.44 -3.95 -26.77
N SER A 150 14.41 -4.43 -25.54
CA SER A 150 13.19 -4.94 -24.93
C SER A 150 12.24 -3.81 -24.59
N TRP A 151 11.05 -3.82 -25.19
CA TRP A 151 10.02 -2.82 -24.88
C TRP A 151 9.59 -2.90 -23.41
N VAL A 152 9.30 -1.73 -22.82
CA VAL A 152 8.75 -1.58 -21.47
C VAL A 152 7.35 -0.97 -21.59
N ILE A 153 6.42 -1.79 -22.06
CA ILE A 153 5.04 -1.35 -22.36
C ILE A 153 4.03 -1.84 -21.32
N SER A 154 4.45 -2.74 -20.45
CA SER A 154 3.77 -3.07 -19.21
C SER A 154 3.72 -1.82 -18.33
N SER A 155 2.52 -1.27 -18.12
CA SER A 155 2.35 -0.04 -17.35
C SER A 155 2.91 -0.29 -15.93
N PRO A 156 3.80 0.57 -15.42
CA PRO A 156 4.37 0.37 -14.10
C PRO A 156 3.27 0.37 -13.03
N ALA A 157 3.45 -0.44 -12.00
CA ALA A 157 2.65 -0.37 -10.78
C ALA A 157 3.56 0.04 -9.62
N ILE A 158 3.10 0.95 -8.75
CA ILE A 158 3.89 1.42 -7.61
C ILE A 158 3.23 1.02 -6.30
N PHE A 159 3.99 0.40 -5.40
CA PHE A 159 3.56 0.07 -4.04
C PHE A 159 4.76 0.12 -3.10
N ASN A 160 4.62 0.78 -1.94
CA ASN A 160 5.66 0.91 -0.92
C ASN A 160 7.05 1.21 -1.50
N GLU A 161 7.17 2.35 -2.20
CA GLU A 161 8.44 2.82 -2.80
C GLU A 161 9.09 1.80 -3.76
N THR A 162 8.27 0.95 -4.37
CA THR A 162 8.72 -0.09 -5.29
C THR A 162 7.92 -0.02 -6.58
N ILE A 163 8.61 0.04 -7.71
CA ILE A 163 8.01 -0.07 -9.04
C ILE A 163 8.05 -1.52 -9.48
N PHE A 164 6.93 -2.03 -9.97
CA PHE A 164 6.81 -3.32 -10.62
C PHE A 164 6.49 -3.12 -12.10
N THR A 165 7.21 -3.78 -12.99
CA THR A 165 6.92 -3.75 -14.43
C THR A 165 7.43 -5.02 -15.11
N GLY A 166 6.92 -5.26 -16.31
CA GLY A 166 7.30 -6.36 -17.20
C GLY A 166 8.00 -5.88 -18.45
N THR A 167 8.70 -6.79 -19.11
CA THR A 167 9.46 -6.52 -20.34
C THR A 167 9.05 -7.44 -21.48
N SER A 168 9.16 -6.94 -22.71
CA SER A 168 8.90 -7.70 -23.93
C SER A 168 9.98 -8.76 -24.18
N ASP A 169 11.02 -8.42 -24.94
CA ASP A 169 12.08 -9.35 -25.36
C ASP A 169 12.97 -9.79 -24.22
N GLY A 170 12.98 -9.03 -23.12
CA GLY A 170 13.62 -9.41 -21.87
C GLY A 170 12.95 -10.63 -21.22
N ARG A 171 11.63 -10.80 -21.40
CA ARG A 171 10.84 -11.90 -20.81
C ARG A 171 10.99 -12.00 -19.30
N PHE A 172 11.02 -10.87 -18.61
CA PHE A 172 11.05 -10.84 -17.15
C PHE A 172 10.10 -9.77 -16.60
N ALA A 173 9.61 -10.03 -15.40
CA ALA A 173 9.05 -9.03 -14.50
C ALA A 173 10.09 -8.72 -13.41
N HIS A 174 10.04 -7.53 -12.84
CA HIS A 174 10.96 -7.16 -11.75
C HIS A 174 10.38 -6.10 -10.83
N ALA A 175 11.08 -5.90 -9.72
CA ALA A 175 10.87 -4.79 -8.81
C ALA A 175 12.07 -3.86 -8.80
N LEU A 176 11.82 -2.55 -8.80
CA LEU A 176 12.82 -1.51 -8.72
C LEU A 176 12.51 -0.59 -7.53
N ASP A 177 13.56 -0.09 -6.90
CA ASP A 177 13.46 1.00 -5.95
C ASP A 177 12.97 2.29 -6.62
N LEU A 178 11.90 2.90 -6.09
CA LEU A 178 11.27 4.08 -6.69
C LEU A 178 12.22 5.28 -6.76
N ALA A 179 13.03 5.49 -5.72
CA ALA A 179 13.90 6.65 -5.63
C ALA A 179 15.14 6.54 -6.53
N THR A 180 15.69 5.34 -6.68
CA THR A 180 17.00 5.13 -7.32
C THR A 180 16.95 4.35 -8.64
N GLY A 181 15.83 3.70 -8.94
CA GLY A 181 15.69 2.79 -10.08
C GLY A 181 16.47 1.48 -9.92
N LYS A 182 17.14 1.24 -8.79
CA LYS A 182 17.93 0.01 -8.56
C LYS A 182 17.01 -1.21 -8.49
N GLU A 183 17.42 -2.30 -9.12
CA GLU A 183 16.65 -3.54 -9.12
C GLU A 183 16.70 -4.19 -7.73
N LYS A 184 15.52 -4.45 -7.16
CA LYS A 184 15.35 -5.16 -5.88
C LYS A 184 15.33 -6.67 -6.12
N TRP A 185 14.57 -7.12 -7.10
CA TRP A 185 14.53 -8.52 -7.54
C TRP A 185 14.09 -8.61 -9.00
N ARG A 186 14.34 -9.76 -9.61
CA ARG A 186 13.95 -10.08 -10.99
C ARG A 186 13.38 -11.49 -11.07
N PHE A 187 12.31 -11.65 -11.82
CA PHE A 187 11.67 -12.92 -12.11
C PHE A 187 11.65 -13.15 -13.63
N ASN A 188 12.30 -14.22 -14.08
CA ASN A 188 12.29 -14.61 -15.50
C ASN A 188 10.95 -15.30 -15.81
N ALA A 189 10.13 -14.62 -16.61
CA ALA A 189 8.88 -15.17 -17.12
C ALA A 189 9.16 -16.14 -18.26
N THR A 190 8.12 -16.83 -18.73
CA THR A 190 8.27 -17.81 -19.81
C THR A 190 8.33 -17.10 -21.16
N GLU A 191 7.55 -16.03 -21.31
CA GLU A 191 7.43 -15.23 -22.53
C GLU A 191 7.31 -13.73 -22.22
N THR A 192 7.03 -12.92 -23.24
CA THR A 192 6.88 -11.46 -23.14
C THR A 192 5.87 -11.06 -22.06
N VAL A 193 6.25 -10.13 -21.18
CA VAL A 193 5.39 -9.61 -20.11
C VAL A 193 4.85 -8.24 -20.53
N TRP A 194 3.76 -8.24 -21.28
CA TRP A 194 3.05 -7.03 -21.70
C TRP A 194 1.93 -6.63 -20.74
N SER A 195 1.42 -7.60 -19.99
CA SER A 195 0.43 -7.40 -18.92
C SER A 195 0.98 -6.42 -17.88
N SER A 196 0.19 -5.42 -17.50
CA SER A 196 0.58 -4.47 -16.44
C SER A 196 0.37 -5.13 -15.08
N PRO A 197 1.30 -5.06 -14.12
CA PRO A 197 1.18 -5.81 -12.88
C PRO A 197 0.02 -5.28 -12.01
N ALA A 198 -0.72 -6.17 -11.38
CA ALA A 198 -1.67 -5.82 -10.34
C ALA A 198 -1.12 -6.21 -8.98
N ILE A 199 -1.22 -5.31 -8.00
CA ILE A 199 -0.68 -5.53 -6.66
C ILE A 199 -1.84 -5.65 -5.69
N CYS A 200 -1.86 -6.73 -4.93
CA CYS A 200 -2.79 -6.93 -3.84
C CYS A 200 -2.03 -7.53 -2.67
N ASP A 201 -2.08 -6.87 -1.51
CA ASP A 201 -1.42 -7.34 -0.30
C ASP A 201 0.10 -7.56 -0.44
N SER A 202 0.59 -8.80 -0.36
CA SER A 202 2.00 -9.18 -0.53
C SER A 202 2.29 -9.66 -1.93
N LEU A 203 1.32 -9.66 -2.83
CA LEU A 203 1.43 -10.33 -4.11
C LEU A 203 1.39 -9.35 -5.26
N VAL A 204 2.20 -9.66 -6.26
CA VAL A 204 2.16 -9.04 -7.57
C VAL A 204 1.72 -10.08 -8.59
N TYR A 205 0.70 -9.72 -9.37
CA TYR A 205 0.07 -10.55 -10.37
C TYR A 205 0.35 -10.01 -11.76
N PHE A 206 0.68 -10.88 -12.71
CA PHE A 206 0.81 -10.50 -14.12
C PHE A 206 0.63 -11.71 -15.04
N GLY A 207 0.27 -11.43 -16.29
CA GLY A 207 0.24 -12.41 -17.37
C GLY A 207 1.46 -12.35 -18.29
N ASP A 208 1.80 -13.46 -18.95
CA ASP A 208 2.78 -13.49 -20.04
C ASP A 208 2.19 -14.01 -21.37
N GLY A 209 2.94 -13.77 -22.45
CA GLY A 209 2.63 -14.26 -23.79
C GLY A 209 2.67 -15.79 -23.94
N GLY A 210 3.00 -16.55 -22.90
CA GLY A 210 2.93 -18.02 -22.89
C GLY A 210 1.61 -18.54 -22.33
N GLY A 211 0.72 -17.63 -21.93
CA GLY A 211 -0.54 -17.92 -21.29
C GLY A 211 -0.45 -18.12 -19.78
N HIS A 212 0.69 -17.78 -19.17
CA HIS A 212 0.87 -17.94 -17.73
C HIS A 212 0.35 -16.73 -16.97
N VAL A 213 -0.40 -17.00 -15.90
CA VAL A 213 -0.71 -16.04 -14.85
C VAL A 213 0.19 -16.35 -13.68
N PHE A 214 1.00 -15.39 -13.26
CA PHE A 214 1.90 -15.51 -12.13
C PHE A 214 1.36 -14.78 -10.92
N ALA A 215 1.67 -15.31 -9.74
CA ALA A 215 1.68 -14.53 -8.50
C ALA A 215 3.03 -14.68 -7.83
N LEU A 216 3.67 -13.54 -7.57
CA LEU A 216 4.94 -13.47 -6.88
C LEU A 216 4.78 -12.73 -5.58
N ASP A 217 5.59 -13.09 -4.59
CA ASP A 217 5.80 -12.25 -3.41
C ASP A 217 6.45 -10.92 -3.84
N ASN A 218 5.79 -9.80 -3.54
CA ASN A 218 6.18 -8.48 -4.01
C ASN A 218 7.48 -7.96 -3.38
N ARG A 219 7.95 -8.56 -2.28
CA ARG A 219 9.20 -8.19 -1.62
C ARG A 219 10.40 -8.93 -2.20
N THR A 220 10.23 -10.19 -2.56
CA THR A 220 11.32 -11.10 -2.92
C THR A 220 11.33 -11.51 -4.39
N GLY A 221 10.21 -11.39 -5.09
CA GLY A 221 10.03 -11.91 -6.45
C GLY A 221 9.87 -13.42 -6.51
N THR A 222 9.69 -14.09 -5.37
CA THR A 222 9.51 -15.54 -5.30
C THR A 222 8.14 -15.92 -5.87
N GLU A 223 8.10 -16.86 -6.82
CA GLU A 223 6.84 -17.40 -7.34
C GLU A 223 6.08 -18.15 -6.24
N ILE A 224 4.88 -17.66 -5.94
CA ILE A 224 3.95 -18.27 -4.99
C ILE A 224 3.10 -19.30 -5.72
N SER A 225 2.58 -18.93 -6.88
CA SER A 225 1.76 -19.81 -7.69
C SER A 225 1.74 -19.38 -9.16
N ARG A 226 1.27 -20.30 -10.00
CA ARG A 226 1.15 -20.14 -11.44
C ARG A 226 -0.08 -20.87 -11.95
N PHE A 227 -0.80 -20.23 -12.85
CA PHE A 227 -1.87 -20.83 -13.64
C PHE A 227 -1.56 -20.68 -15.13
N ARG A 228 -2.02 -21.59 -15.97
CA ARG A 228 -1.81 -21.52 -17.42
C ARG A 228 -3.15 -21.59 -18.16
N THR A 229 -3.42 -20.56 -18.95
CA THR A 229 -4.53 -20.47 -19.90
C THR A 229 -4.19 -21.21 -21.20
N LYS A 230 -5.12 -21.28 -22.16
CA LYS A 230 -4.89 -22.04 -23.40
C LYS A 230 -4.16 -21.24 -24.47
N ASP A 231 -4.09 -19.92 -24.33
CA ASP A 231 -3.44 -19.01 -25.28
C ASP A 231 -2.77 -17.84 -24.53
N ARG A 232 -2.26 -16.85 -25.27
CA ARG A 232 -1.48 -15.72 -24.77
C ARG A 232 -2.28 -14.82 -23.84
N ILE A 233 -1.58 -14.19 -22.90
CA ILE A 233 -2.17 -13.16 -22.03
C ILE A 233 -1.46 -11.83 -22.27
N PHE A 234 -2.20 -10.89 -22.84
CA PHE A 234 -1.80 -9.48 -22.92
C PHE A 234 -2.62 -8.58 -22.01
N SER A 235 -3.76 -9.06 -21.51
CA SER A 235 -4.61 -8.31 -20.58
C SER A 235 -3.92 -8.14 -19.22
N SER A 236 -4.13 -6.99 -18.59
CA SER A 236 -3.69 -6.76 -17.21
C SER A 236 -4.66 -7.40 -16.22
N PRO A 237 -4.19 -8.09 -15.16
CA PRO A 237 -5.06 -8.62 -14.12
C PRO A 237 -5.79 -7.52 -13.36
N MET A 238 -6.97 -7.85 -12.84
CA MET A 238 -7.70 -7.07 -11.84
C MET A 238 -7.97 -7.95 -10.63
N VAL A 239 -7.66 -7.46 -9.44
CA VAL A 239 -7.88 -8.20 -8.19
C VAL A 239 -9.03 -7.57 -7.44
N SER A 240 -10.01 -8.40 -7.04
CA SER A 240 -11.14 -7.97 -6.22
C SER A 240 -11.58 -9.10 -5.31
N ALA A 241 -11.73 -8.82 -4.01
CA ALA A 241 -12.20 -9.77 -3.00
C ALA A 241 -11.46 -11.14 -3.03
N GLY A 242 -10.14 -11.14 -3.26
CA GLY A 242 -9.32 -12.36 -3.32
C GLY A 242 -9.51 -13.19 -4.62
N VAL A 243 -10.09 -12.60 -5.66
CA VAL A 243 -10.21 -13.20 -6.99
C VAL A 243 -9.39 -12.39 -7.98
N VAL A 244 -8.56 -13.09 -8.77
CA VAL A 244 -7.81 -12.50 -9.88
C VAL A 244 -8.60 -12.70 -11.17
N TYR A 245 -8.99 -11.61 -11.81
CA TYR A 245 -9.65 -11.61 -13.11
C TYR A 245 -8.64 -11.27 -14.21
N ILE A 246 -8.54 -12.10 -15.24
CA ILE A 246 -7.62 -11.85 -16.36
C ILE A 246 -8.12 -12.45 -17.67
N GLY A 247 -8.06 -11.67 -18.75
CA GLY A 247 -8.45 -12.09 -20.09
C GLY A 247 -7.31 -12.81 -20.83
N SER A 248 -7.67 -13.82 -21.62
CA SER A 248 -6.75 -14.59 -22.47
C SER A 248 -7.22 -14.55 -23.93
N ASP A 249 -6.26 -14.66 -24.85
CA ASP A 249 -6.51 -14.75 -26.30
C ASP A 249 -7.28 -16.02 -26.70
N ASP A 250 -7.44 -16.99 -25.79
CA ASP A 250 -8.33 -18.15 -26.00
C ASP A 250 -9.82 -17.79 -25.96
N GLY A 251 -10.15 -16.52 -25.76
CA GLY A 251 -11.50 -15.97 -25.76
C GLY A 251 -12.19 -16.00 -24.41
N TYR A 252 -11.48 -16.36 -23.32
CA TYR A 252 -12.06 -16.43 -21.98
C TYR A 252 -11.56 -15.31 -21.05
N LEU A 253 -12.46 -14.85 -20.18
CA LEU A 253 -12.12 -14.15 -18.94
C LEU A 253 -12.02 -15.19 -17.83
N TYR A 254 -10.83 -15.32 -17.24
CA TYR A 254 -10.59 -16.21 -16.11
C TYR A 254 -10.85 -15.49 -14.80
N ALA A 255 -11.52 -16.17 -13.87
CA ALA A 255 -11.67 -15.75 -12.47
C ALA A 255 -10.96 -16.80 -11.60
N LEU A 256 -9.79 -16.45 -11.08
CA LEU A 256 -8.90 -17.38 -10.43
C LEU A 256 -8.89 -17.14 -8.92
N THR A 257 -9.21 -18.19 -8.17
CA THR A 257 -9.17 -18.22 -6.70
C THR A 257 -7.97 -19.05 -6.24
N GLY A 258 -7.44 -18.74 -5.05
CA GLY A 258 -6.34 -19.52 -4.46
C GLY A 258 -4.98 -19.31 -5.11
N ILE A 259 -4.81 -18.28 -5.95
CA ILE A 259 -3.49 -17.82 -6.40
C ILE A 259 -2.73 -17.12 -5.24
N ASP A 260 -3.46 -16.71 -4.19
CA ASP A 260 -2.97 -16.10 -2.95
C ASP A 260 -2.21 -17.03 -1.98
N SER A 261 -1.80 -18.26 -2.34
CA SER A 261 -1.27 -19.17 -1.32
C SER A 261 -0.06 -20.02 -1.75
N PRO A 262 1.09 -19.93 -1.04
CA PRO A 262 1.98 -21.06 -0.94
C PRO A 262 1.20 -22.23 -0.31
N LYS A 263 1.58 -23.48 -0.62
CA LYS A 263 0.92 -24.72 -0.16
C LYS A 263 1.01 -24.94 1.37
N SER A 264 0.43 -24.05 2.15
CA SER A 264 0.12 -24.20 3.57
C SER A 264 -1.23 -23.50 3.78
N PRO A 265 -2.24 -24.14 4.39
CA PRO A 265 -3.51 -23.47 4.63
C PRO A 265 -3.25 -22.26 5.55
N ALA A 266 -3.36 -21.05 5.00
CA ALA A 266 -3.36 -19.82 5.79
C ALA A 266 -4.50 -19.96 6.81
N GLN A 267 -4.16 -19.94 8.10
CA GLN A 267 -5.19 -19.88 9.12
C GLN A 267 -6.01 -18.60 8.87
N PRO A 268 -7.35 -18.67 8.84
CA PRO A 268 -8.17 -17.49 8.63
C PRO A 268 -7.73 -16.37 9.57
N THR A 269 -7.51 -15.15 9.06
CA THR A 269 -7.05 -14.05 9.91
C THR A 269 -8.24 -13.20 10.35
N ARG A 270 -8.50 -13.13 11.65
CA ARG A 270 -9.51 -12.23 12.23
C ARG A 270 -8.90 -10.88 12.56
N ARG A 271 -9.54 -9.80 12.11
CA ARG A 271 -9.12 -8.42 12.34
C ARG A 271 -10.23 -7.69 13.07
N ALA A 272 -9.90 -7.04 14.18
CA ALA A 272 -10.88 -6.36 14.99
C ALA A 272 -10.37 -5.03 15.56
N VAL A 273 -11.31 -4.13 15.84
CA VAL A 273 -11.09 -2.89 16.59
C VAL A 273 -12.00 -2.90 17.81
N PHE A 274 -11.40 -2.87 18.99
CA PHE A 274 -12.14 -2.70 20.24
C PHE A 274 -12.40 -1.21 20.47
N TRP A 275 -13.68 -0.87 20.66
CA TRP A 275 -14.10 0.49 21.02
C TRP A 275 -15.35 0.44 21.89
N GLU A 276 -15.34 1.22 22.97
CA GLU A 276 -16.52 1.53 23.76
C GLU A 276 -16.38 2.94 24.34
N ALA A 277 -17.50 3.67 24.41
CA ALA A 277 -17.50 5.01 24.98
C ALA A 277 -16.96 5.02 26.43
N SER A 278 -16.01 5.91 26.69
CA SER A 278 -15.50 6.21 28.03
C SER A 278 -16.53 7.05 28.79
N LYS A 279 -16.89 6.64 30.01
CA LYS A 279 -17.76 7.43 30.90
C LYS A 279 -16.96 8.34 31.83
N GLY A 280 -15.65 8.13 31.93
CA GLY A 280 -14.74 8.87 32.79
C GLY A 280 -13.53 9.40 32.04
N PHE A 281 -12.33 9.04 32.51
CA PHE A 281 -11.09 9.46 31.88
C PHE A 281 -11.02 8.95 30.44
N ASN A 282 -10.94 9.89 29.48
CA ASN A 282 -10.60 9.59 28.08
C ASN A 282 -9.20 10.14 27.69
N TRP A 283 -8.28 9.26 27.27
CA TRP A 283 -6.98 9.67 26.75
C TRP A 283 -7.11 10.28 25.36
N PHE A 284 -8.00 9.75 24.53
CA PHE A 284 -8.34 10.37 23.27
C PHE A 284 -9.28 11.55 23.57
N LYS A 285 -8.96 12.73 23.03
CA LYS A 285 -9.81 13.92 23.13
C LYS A 285 -10.44 14.17 21.78
N PHE A 286 -11.51 14.97 21.75
CA PHE A 286 -12.15 15.44 20.51
C PHE A 286 -12.58 14.31 19.55
N GLY A 287 -13.02 13.16 20.09
CA GLY A 287 -13.52 12.03 19.31
C GLY A 287 -12.45 11.25 18.53
N VAL A 288 -11.16 11.38 18.87
CA VAL A 288 -10.08 10.65 18.17
C VAL A 288 -10.23 9.13 18.28
N ASP A 289 -10.74 8.62 19.41
CA ASP A 289 -11.10 7.21 19.58
C ASP A 289 -12.18 6.75 18.60
N GLU A 290 -13.18 7.59 18.34
CA GLU A 290 -14.21 7.33 17.33
C GLU A 290 -13.61 7.35 15.91
N GLN A 291 -12.68 8.26 15.62
CA GLN A 291 -11.98 8.31 14.34
C GLN A 291 -11.14 7.05 14.09
N ILE A 292 -10.42 6.56 15.11
CA ILE A 292 -9.67 5.30 15.02
C ILE A 292 -10.64 4.15 14.75
N ARG A 293 -11.74 4.06 15.51
CA ARG A 293 -12.78 3.04 15.30
C ARG A 293 -13.29 3.09 13.86
N ASP A 294 -13.74 4.25 13.39
CA ASP A 294 -14.37 4.41 12.08
C ASP A 294 -13.41 4.08 10.95
N TYR A 295 -12.14 4.47 11.07
CA TYR A 295 -11.10 4.11 10.12
C TYR A 295 -10.94 2.58 10.01
N PHE A 296 -10.77 1.88 11.12
CA PHE A 296 -10.56 0.42 11.09
C PHE A 296 -11.81 -0.35 10.68
N VAL A 297 -13.00 0.10 11.09
CA VAL A 297 -14.28 -0.47 10.61
C VAL A 297 -14.41 -0.29 9.10
N SER A 298 -14.10 0.89 8.56
CA SER A 298 -14.10 1.13 7.11
C SER A 298 -13.07 0.27 6.36
N ALA A 299 -11.98 -0.10 7.03
CA ALA A 299 -10.96 -1.01 6.53
C ALA A 299 -11.30 -2.51 6.72
N GLY A 300 -12.53 -2.84 7.14
CA GLY A 300 -13.03 -4.20 7.26
C GLY A 300 -12.73 -4.91 8.59
N TYR A 301 -12.36 -4.18 9.63
CA TYR A 301 -12.17 -4.75 10.97
C TYR A 301 -13.51 -4.90 11.69
N GLU A 302 -13.68 -6.01 12.41
CA GLU A 302 -14.83 -6.25 13.29
C GLU A 302 -14.80 -5.28 14.48
N GLN A 303 -15.86 -4.49 14.69
CA GLN A 303 -15.97 -3.67 15.88
C GLN A 303 -16.37 -4.53 17.08
N LEU A 304 -15.55 -4.51 18.14
CA LEU A 304 -15.78 -5.27 19.37
C LEU A 304 -16.15 -4.36 20.54
N ASN A 305 -17.06 -4.85 21.37
CA ASN A 305 -17.37 -4.37 22.72
C ASN A 305 -16.74 -5.31 23.77
N ALA A 306 -16.96 -5.07 25.06
CA ALA A 306 -16.31 -5.86 26.13
C ALA A 306 -16.61 -7.37 26.09
N GLU A 307 -17.83 -7.76 25.76
CA GLU A 307 -18.25 -9.17 25.71
C GLU A 307 -17.72 -9.86 24.46
N THR A 308 -17.88 -9.23 23.30
CA THR A 308 -17.40 -9.75 22.02
C THR A 308 -15.88 -9.77 21.94
N LEU A 309 -15.18 -8.86 22.64
CA LEU A 309 -13.72 -8.91 22.81
C LEU A 309 -13.27 -10.17 23.56
N ALA A 310 -13.95 -10.52 24.65
CA ALA A 310 -13.64 -11.73 25.39
C ALA A 310 -13.86 -12.98 24.54
N GLN A 311 -14.97 -13.04 23.81
CA GLN A 311 -15.23 -14.15 22.88
C GLN A 311 -14.16 -14.21 21.77
N PHE A 312 -13.81 -13.08 21.16
CA PHE A 312 -12.77 -12.99 20.14
C PHE A 312 -11.42 -13.55 20.62
N MET A 313 -11.01 -13.18 21.85
CA MET A 313 -9.77 -13.68 22.45
C MET A 313 -9.85 -15.17 22.78
N GLN A 314 -10.98 -15.67 23.29
CA GLN A 314 -11.20 -17.11 23.53
C GLN A 314 -11.13 -17.92 22.23
N ASP A 315 -11.74 -17.43 21.16
CA ASP A 315 -11.68 -18.05 19.83
C ASP A 315 -10.24 -18.09 19.30
N GLY A 316 -9.48 -17.01 19.51
CA GLY A 316 -8.06 -16.93 19.17
C GLY A 316 -7.21 -17.96 19.91
N ILE A 317 -7.44 -18.14 21.21
CA ILE A 317 -6.76 -19.15 22.04
C ILE A 317 -7.08 -20.58 21.58
N ALA A 318 -8.30 -20.83 21.11
CA ALA A 318 -8.72 -22.14 20.62
C ALA A 318 -8.04 -22.59 19.31
N GLY A 319 -7.15 -21.76 18.74
CA GLY A 319 -6.10 -22.21 17.80
C GLY A 319 -6.54 -22.41 16.35
N LYS A 320 -7.50 -21.62 15.85
CA LYS A 320 -7.99 -21.76 14.46
C LYS A 320 -7.72 -20.56 13.54
N THR A 321 -7.24 -19.44 14.07
CA THR A 321 -7.12 -18.18 13.31
C THR A 321 -6.01 -17.31 13.86
N ARG A 322 -5.17 -16.75 12.97
CA ARG A 322 -4.37 -15.58 13.35
C ARG A 322 -5.31 -14.42 13.67
N SER A 323 -4.97 -13.60 14.65
CA SER A 323 -5.88 -12.53 15.04
C SER A 323 -5.14 -11.29 15.53
N VAL A 324 -5.74 -10.14 15.22
CA VAL A 324 -5.29 -8.84 15.71
C VAL A 324 -6.48 -8.06 16.25
N VAL A 325 -6.27 -7.37 17.38
CA VAL A 325 -7.19 -6.38 17.89
C VAL A 325 -6.50 -5.03 18.08
N ILE A 326 -7.07 -3.99 17.46
CA ILE A 326 -6.70 -2.59 17.70
C ILE A 326 -7.50 -2.09 18.89
N PHE A 327 -6.85 -1.49 19.87
CA PHE A 327 -7.54 -0.80 20.96
C PHE A 327 -7.74 0.67 20.59
N ALA A 328 -8.94 1.00 20.10
CA ALA A 328 -9.42 2.38 19.98
C ALA A 328 -9.97 2.89 21.34
N ALA A 329 -9.38 2.42 22.43
CA ALA A 329 -9.73 2.77 23.80
C ALA A 329 -8.52 2.47 24.71
N HIS A 330 -8.30 3.32 25.70
CA HIS A 330 -7.24 3.21 26.70
C HIS A 330 -7.76 2.54 27.98
N ARG A 331 -8.64 1.54 27.80
CA ARG A 331 -9.11 0.64 28.86
C ARG A 331 -9.12 -0.79 28.37
N VAL A 332 -8.75 -1.71 29.25
CA VAL A 332 -8.91 -3.15 29.05
C VAL A 332 -10.11 -3.58 29.89
N PRO A 333 -11.19 -4.11 29.30
CA PRO A 333 -12.36 -4.53 30.06
C PRO A 333 -12.06 -5.63 31.07
N ALA A 334 -12.77 -5.62 32.21
CA ALA A 334 -12.70 -6.67 33.24
C ALA A 334 -13.06 -8.07 32.71
N THR A 335 -13.72 -8.17 31.55
CA THR A 335 -13.99 -9.44 30.87
C THR A 335 -12.73 -10.11 30.33
N VAL A 336 -11.64 -9.35 30.11
CA VAL A 336 -10.38 -9.88 29.57
C VAL A 336 -9.17 -9.69 30.50
N ILE A 337 -9.35 -9.00 31.62
CA ILE A 337 -8.35 -8.81 32.68
C ILE A 337 -8.93 -9.20 34.04
N ASN A 338 -8.20 -9.99 34.82
CA ASN A 338 -8.49 -10.19 36.24
C ASN A 338 -7.21 -9.85 37.01
N ASP A 339 -7.27 -8.87 37.91
CA ASP A 339 -6.13 -8.26 38.62
C ASP A 339 -5.34 -9.22 39.53
N SER A 340 -5.68 -10.51 39.50
CA SER A 340 -5.29 -11.50 40.49
C SER A 340 -4.16 -12.44 40.01
N THR A 341 -3.97 -12.71 38.71
CA THR A 341 -2.93 -13.66 38.23
C THR A 341 -2.54 -13.44 36.76
N GLU A 342 -1.39 -13.98 36.34
CA GLU A 342 -0.94 -14.11 34.93
C GLU A 342 -1.92 -14.90 34.03
N ALA A 343 -2.98 -15.48 34.62
CA ALA A 343 -4.05 -16.18 33.92
C ALA A 343 -5.11 -15.23 33.31
N ALA A 344 -4.86 -13.92 33.23
CA ALA A 344 -5.74 -12.99 32.52
C ALA A 344 -5.95 -13.44 31.06
N LEU A 345 -7.19 -13.34 30.56
CA LEU A 345 -7.53 -13.77 29.19
C LEU A 345 -6.67 -13.05 28.14
N LEU A 346 -6.42 -11.74 28.33
CA LEU A 346 -5.49 -10.97 27.51
C LEU A 346 -4.09 -11.63 27.44
N ARG A 347 -3.55 -12.09 28.58
CA ARG A 347 -2.23 -12.71 28.60
C ARG A 347 -2.26 -14.11 27.97
N GLN A 348 -3.30 -14.89 28.21
CA GLN A 348 -3.50 -16.18 27.53
C GLN A 348 -3.58 -16.00 26.01
N TYR A 349 -4.30 -14.98 25.55
CA TYR A 349 -4.42 -14.64 24.13
C TYR A 349 -3.07 -14.28 23.51
N LEU A 350 -2.28 -13.44 24.17
CA LEU A 350 -0.94 -13.07 23.72
C LEU A 350 0.01 -14.28 23.68
N ASN A 351 -0.02 -15.14 24.70
CA ASN A 351 0.76 -16.39 24.74
C ASN A 351 0.37 -17.35 23.62
N ALA A 352 -0.90 -17.34 23.20
CA ALA A 352 -1.40 -18.16 22.09
C ALA A 352 -1.06 -17.59 20.70
N GLY A 353 -0.28 -16.51 20.61
CA GLY A 353 0.08 -15.86 19.35
C GLY A 353 -0.94 -14.83 18.87
N GLY A 354 -1.84 -14.37 19.75
CA GLY A 354 -2.70 -13.22 19.51
C GLY A 354 -1.90 -11.93 19.39
N LYS A 355 -2.43 -10.96 18.64
CA LYS A 355 -1.81 -9.65 18.44
C LYS A 355 -2.69 -8.52 18.98
N VAL A 356 -2.10 -7.63 19.77
CA VAL A 356 -2.77 -6.46 20.31
C VAL A 356 -2.02 -5.21 19.89
N ILE A 357 -2.70 -4.28 19.24
CA ILE A 357 -2.18 -2.92 19.00
C ILE A 357 -2.78 -2.00 20.05
N TRP A 358 -1.94 -1.53 20.96
CA TRP A 358 -2.33 -0.59 21.99
C TRP A 358 -1.85 0.81 21.65
N LEU A 359 -2.78 1.77 21.72
CA LEU A 359 -2.56 3.16 21.33
C LEU A 359 -2.62 4.06 22.57
N GLY A 360 -1.52 4.73 22.90
CA GLY A 360 -1.48 5.76 23.93
C GLY A 360 -0.79 5.36 25.24
N PRO A 361 -1.34 5.66 26.42
CA PRO A 361 -0.63 5.56 27.69
C PRO A 361 -0.45 4.11 28.14
N PRO A 362 0.34 3.83 29.19
CA PRO A 362 0.60 2.47 29.68
C PRO A 362 -0.68 1.65 29.89
N PRO A 363 -0.88 0.51 29.19
CA PRO A 363 -2.01 -0.38 29.42
C PRO A 363 -2.00 -0.88 30.86
N LEU A 364 -3.18 -1.06 31.43
CA LEU A 364 -3.41 -1.62 32.78
C LEU A 364 -2.92 -0.77 33.96
N ALA A 365 -2.16 0.30 33.74
CA ALA A 365 -1.65 1.14 34.82
C ALA A 365 -2.73 2.00 35.49
N TYR A 366 -3.90 2.16 34.87
CA TYR A 366 -4.96 3.08 35.32
C TYR A 366 -6.07 2.29 36.01
N LYS A 367 -6.05 2.23 37.35
CA LYS A 367 -7.15 1.63 38.14
C LYS A 367 -8.39 2.49 38.01
N ARG A 368 -9.52 1.85 37.72
CA ARG A 368 -10.80 2.53 37.49
C ARG A 368 -11.86 2.05 38.43
N ASP A 369 -12.72 2.97 38.85
CA ASP A 369 -13.94 2.64 39.56
C ASP A 369 -14.93 1.94 38.59
N PRO A 370 -15.41 0.71 38.90
CA PRO A 370 -16.26 -0.06 37.97
C PRO A 370 -17.61 0.58 37.66
N LYS A 371 -18.10 1.52 38.49
CA LYS A 371 -19.41 2.18 38.30
C LYS A 371 -19.28 3.47 37.50
N THR A 372 -18.22 4.24 37.75
CA THR A 372 -18.04 5.59 37.19
C THR A 372 -17.02 5.65 36.06
N ASP A 373 -16.19 4.62 35.87
CA ASP A 373 -15.09 4.59 34.88
C ASP A 373 -14.02 5.68 35.13
N HIS A 374 -14.06 6.32 36.31
CA HIS A 374 -13.06 7.30 36.72
C HIS A 374 -11.79 6.60 37.18
N VAL A 375 -10.64 7.15 36.81
CA VAL A 375 -9.34 6.66 37.30
C VAL A 375 -9.20 7.04 38.77
N THR A 376 -9.04 6.04 39.63
CA THR A 376 -8.92 6.20 41.08
C THR A 376 -7.47 6.16 41.55
N ALA A 377 -6.60 5.46 40.83
CA ALA A 377 -5.16 5.38 41.13
C ALA A 377 -4.35 4.94 39.91
N LEU A 378 -3.04 5.20 39.94
CA LEU A 378 -2.07 4.59 39.04
C LEU A 378 -1.39 3.40 39.75
N ASP A 379 -1.27 2.28 39.06
CA ASP A 379 -0.60 1.07 39.56
C ASP A 379 0.21 0.41 38.44
N PHE A 380 1.49 0.80 38.33
CA PHE A 380 2.40 0.29 37.32
C PHE A 380 2.87 -1.16 37.60
N THR A 381 2.57 -1.71 38.77
CA THR A 381 2.90 -3.11 39.07
C THR A 381 2.00 -4.09 38.30
N ILE A 382 0.82 -3.63 37.83
CA ILE A 382 -0.11 -4.45 37.06
C ILE A 382 0.44 -4.77 35.66
N PRO A 383 0.84 -3.78 34.82
CA PRO A 383 1.48 -4.08 33.54
C PRO A 383 2.78 -4.89 33.69
N GLU A 384 3.58 -4.64 34.73
CA GLU A 384 4.78 -5.46 34.98
C GLU A 384 4.42 -6.92 35.23
N ARG A 385 3.44 -7.18 36.10
CA ARG A 385 3.00 -8.53 36.43
C ARG A 385 2.29 -9.25 35.28
N ILE A 386 1.44 -8.57 34.51
CA ILE A 386 0.59 -9.21 33.47
C ILE A 386 1.29 -9.21 32.10
N LEU A 387 1.96 -8.13 31.75
CA LEU A 387 2.60 -7.93 30.44
C LEU A 387 4.13 -8.10 30.51
N GLY A 388 4.71 -8.18 31.71
CA GLY A 388 6.16 -8.31 31.86
C GLY A 388 6.93 -7.05 31.47
N VAL A 389 6.29 -5.88 31.43
CA VAL A 389 6.94 -4.60 31.07
C VAL A 389 6.90 -3.64 32.24
N HIS A 390 8.06 -3.10 32.59
CA HIS A 390 8.24 -2.16 33.68
C HIS A 390 8.28 -0.73 33.14
N TYR A 391 7.18 -0.02 33.35
CA TYR A 391 7.10 1.40 33.05
C TYR A 391 7.80 2.23 34.13
N PRO A 392 8.45 3.36 33.77
CA PRO A 392 9.20 4.23 34.69
C PRO A 392 8.36 4.96 35.77
N GLY A 393 7.09 4.58 35.93
CA GLY A 393 6.19 5.10 36.95
C GLY A 393 5.94 6.60 36.89
N ASN A 394 5.64 7.21 38.05
CA ASN A 394 5.34 8.63 38.19
C ASN A 394 6.60 9.54 38.23
N SER A 395 7.69 9.11 37.59
CA SER A 395 8.94 9.88 37.53
C SER A 395 8.86 10.98 36.47
N ALA A 396 9.77 11.97 36.54
CA ALA A 396 9.93 12.99 35.50
C ALA A 396 10.27 12.38 34.13
N ILE A 397 10.89 11.21 34.11
CA ILE A 397 11.18 10.41 32.89
C ILE A 397 9.93 9.64 32.41
N GLY A 398 9.02 9.30 33.33
CA GLY A 398 7.80 8.56 33.03
C GLY A 398 6.60 9.43 32.63
N VAL A 399 6.00 10.15 33.58
CA VAL A 399 4.76 10.92 33.33
C VAL A 399 5.04 12.34 32.82
N GLY A 400 6.25 12.87 33.09
CA GLY A 400 6.57 14.31 32.90
C GLY A 400 7.42 14.69 31.69
N GLY A 401 8.01 13.73 30.99
CA GLY A 401 8.97 13.98 29.90
C GLY A 401 8.35 13.80 28.52
N TRP A 402 8.60 14.74 27.62
CA TRP A 402 8.23 14.66 26.21
C TRP A 402 9.52 14.50 25.41
N TYR A 403 9.65 13.37 24.73
CA TYR A 403 10.88 12.96 24.06
C TYR A 403 10.58 12.68 22.59
N GLN A 404 11.43 13.16 21.69
CA GLN A 404 11.30 12.92 20.27
C GLN A 404 11.82 11.51 19.96
N ALA A 405 11.06 10.73 19.20
CA ALA A 405 11.46 9.39 18.80
C ALA A 405 11.78 9.29 17.32
N THR A 406 12.87 8.58 17.02
CA THR A 406 13.27 8.21 15.66
C THR A 406 12.86 6.77 15.38
N VAL A 407 12.29 6.52 14.19
CA VAL A 407 11.92 5.17 13.75
C VAL A 407 13.17 4.34 13.47
N THR A 408 13.20 3.11 13.97
CA THR A 408 14.32 2.18 13.72
C THR A 408 14.16 1.48 12.37
N THR A 409 15.22 0.84 11.87
CA THR A 409 15.14 -0.01 10.67
C THR A 409 14.06 -1.11 10.80
N GLU A 410 13.88 -1.66 12.00
CA GLU A 410 12.79 -2.61 12.25
C GLU A 410 11.42 -1.92 12.23
N GLY A 411 11.29 -0.72 12.80
CA GLY A 411 10.08 0.10 12.67
C GLY A 411 9.66 0.31 11.22
N VAL A 412 10.60 0.63 10.33
CA VAL A 412 10.32 0.78 8.89
C VAL A 412 9.81 -0.52 8.27
N LYS A 413 10.41 -1.68 8.60
CA LYS A 413 9.93 -2.98 8.13
C LYS A 413 8.50 -3.28 8.57
N TRP A 414 8.14 -2.83 9.78
CA TRP A 414 6.79 -2.95 10.33
C TRP A 414 5.80 -1.91 9.77
N GLY A 415 6.25 -0.97 8.94
CA GLY A 415 5.40 0.00 8.23
C GLY A 415 5.41 1.41 8.82
N LEU A 416 6.36 1.74 9.69
CA LEU A 416 6.53 3.09 10.22
C LEU A 416 7.36 3.95 9.27
N VAL A 417 6.88 5.14 8.94
CA VAL A 417 7.44 5.95 7.83
C VAL A 417 7.92 7.35 8.24
N ARG A 418 7.78 7.74 9.52
CA ARG A 418 8.23 9.05 10.02
C ARG A 418 8.52 9.02 11.51
N ASP A 419 9.33 9.97 11.96
CA ASP A 419 9.61 10.18 13.38
C ASP A 419 8.33 10.38 14.18
N TRP A 420 8.26 9.68 15.32
CA TRP A 420 7.09 9.70 16.18
C TRP A 420 7.30 10.68 17.31
N TRP A 421 6.32 11.55 17.55
CA TRP A 421 6.31 12.29 18.80
C TRP A 421 5.75 11.40 19.91
N VAL A 422 6.53 11.20 20.96
CA VAL A 422 6.17 10.30 22.06
C VAL A 422 6.09 11.11 23.35
N GLY A 423 4.90 11.09 23.97
CA GLY A 423 4.76 11.43 25.38
C GLY A 423 5.44 10.36 26.23
N GLY A 424 5.79 10.66 27.48
CA GLY A 424 6.61 9.78 28.32
C GLY A 424 6.14 8.32 28.43
N PHE A 425 6.85 7.49 29.20
CA PHE A 425 6.63 6.03 29.34
C PHE A 425 7.35 5.11 28.34
N ALA A 426 8.44 5.56 27.70
CA ALA A 426 9.35 4.66 26.99
C ALA A 426 9.93 3.58 27.93
N LEU A 427 10.25 2.41 27.38
CA LEU A 427 10.79 1.26 28.10
C LEU A 427 12.28 1.08 27.85
N GLU A 428 12.97 0.37 28.75
CA GLU A 428 14.32 -0.09 28.42
C GLU A 428 14.26 -1.08 27.24
N PRO A 429 15.14 -0.96 26.22
CA PRO A 429 15.10 -1.80 25.03
C PRO A 429 15.17 -3.31 25.29
N ASP A 430 15.80 -3.73 26.38
CA ASP A 430 15.96 -5.14 26.77
C ASP A 430 14.65 -5.77 27.30
N GLN A 431 13.64 -4.96 27.63
CA GLN A 431 12.34 -5.44 28.09
C GLN A 431 11.43 -5.92 26.96
N VAL A 432 11.76 -5.60 25.71
CA VAL A 432 10.91 -5.79 24.52
C VAL A 432 11.62 -6.63 23.46
N THR A 433 10.83 -7.27 22.60
CA THR A 433 11.35 -8.14 21.54
C THR A 433 11.87 -7.33 20.35
N THR A 434 11.18 -6.24 20.02
CA THR A 434 11.53 -5.39 18.87
C THR A 434 11.29 -3.94 19.23
N VAL A 435 12.31 -3.11 19.01
CA VAL A 435 12.20 -1.66 19.16
C VAL A 435 11.85 -1.06 17.81
N LEU A 436 10.65 -0.49 17.70
CA LEU A 436 10.14 0.10 16.46
C LEU A 436 10.51 1.59 16.35
N ALA A 437 10.60 2.29 17.48
CA ALA A 437 11.14 3.65 17.57
C ALA A 437 11.92 3.82 18.88
N GLN A 438 12.96 4.66 18.83
CA GLN A 438 13.80 5.00 19.99
C GLN A 438 13.70 6.49 20.30
N ASP A 439 13.52 6.84 21.56
CA ASP A 439 13.61 8.25 21.99
C ASP A 439 15.07 8.74 22.05
N GLU A 440 15.29 10.05 22.26
CA GLU A 440 16.65 10.62 22.31
C GLU A 440 17.53 10.07 23.45
N THR A 441 16.94 9.36 24.41
CA THR A 441 17.67 8.69 25.50
C THR A 441 17.98 7.23 25.19
N GLY A 442 17.60 6.75 23.99
CA GLY A 442 17.83 5.39 23.52
C GLY A 442 16.77 4.39 23.98
N ARG A 443 15.68 4.84 24.60
CA ARG A 443 14.64 3.98 25.17
C ARG A 443 13.58 3.66 24.12
N ALA A 444 12.96 2.50 24.25
CA ALA A 444 11.97 2.00 23.31
C ALA A 444 10.64 2.76 23.49
N SER A 445 10.35 3.65 22.55
CA SER A 445 9.20 4.56 22.58
C SER A 445 8.00 4.00 21.81
N ALA A 446 8.26 3.20 20.77
CA ALA A 446 7.33 2.29 20.13
C ALA A 446 7.97 0.90 20.05
N TRP A 447 7.23 -0.16 20.37
CA TRP A 447 7.84 -1.47 20.58
C TRP A 447 6.86 -2.63 20.45
N VAL A 448 7.44 -3.82 20.29
CA VAL A 448 6.75 -5.11 20.27
C VAL A 448 7.30 -5.98 21.38
N LYS A 449 6.41 -6.57 22.18
CA LYS A 449 6.74 -7.66 23.08
C LYS A 449 6.03 -8.92 22.63
N ASN A 450 6.81 -9.88 22.15
CA ASN A 450 6.35 -11.20 21.76
C ASN A 450 6.35 -12.13 22.98
N TYR A 451 5.33 -12.99 23.08
CA TYR A 451 5.13 -13.88 24.22
C TYR A 451 5.30 -15.37 23.87
N GLY A 452 6.21 -15.66 22.94
CA GLY A 452 6.46 -17.02 22.41
C GLY A 452 5.64 -17.37 21.17
N GLY A 453 4.89 -16.41 20.61
CA GLY A 453 4.12 -16.58 19.38
C GLY A 453 4.97 -16.33 18.12
N PRO A 454 4.40 -16.58 16.92
CA PRO A 454 5.08 -16.30 15.65
C PRO A 454 5.56 -14.85 15.52
N GLU A 455 6.49 -14.60 14.60
CA GLU A 455 6.91 -13.24 14.26
C GLU A 455 5.69 -12.38 13.88
N GLY A 456 5.66 -11.13 14.35
CA GLY A 456 4.53 -10.24 14.11
C GLY A 456 3.44 -10.27 15.18
N THR A 457 3.47 -11.24 16.10
CA THR A 457 2.47 -11.39 17.18
C THR A 457 2.92 -10.77 18.51
N GLY A 458 2.00 -10.68 19.47
CA GLY A 458 2.23 -10.14 20.80
C GLY A 458 1.63 -8.75 21.00
N LEU A 459 2.14 -8.03 22.00
CA LEU A 459 1.70 -6.69 22.33
C LEU A 459 2.55 -5.68 21.58
N VAL A 460 1.91 -4.82 20.79
CA VAL A 460 2.55 -3.68 20.13
C VAL A 460 2.05 -2.41 20.80
N GLN A 461 2.97 -1.63 21.34
CA GLN A 461 2.69 -0.31 21.89
C GLN A 461 3.07 0.74 20.86
N LEU A 462 2.09 1.52 20.40
CA LEU A 462 2.29 2.66 19.51
C LEU A 462 1.68 3.92 20.13
N TRP A 463 2.12 5.06 19.62
CA TRP A 463 1.56 6.35 19.96
C TRP A 463 0.70 6.85 18.80
N HIS A 464 -0.46 7.42 19.11
CA HIS A 464 -1.27 8.09 18.11
C HIS A 464 -1.43 9.54 18.56
N GLN A 465 -0.94 10.46 17.73
CA GLN A 465 -1.15 11.88 17.97
C GLN A 465 -2.61 12.20 17.69
N ARG A 466 -3.25 12.91 18.63
CA ARG A 466 -4.63 13.35 18.47
C ARG A 466 -4.69 14.23 17.22
N GLU A 467 -5.45 13.81 16.20
CA GLU A 467 -5.78 14.54 14.94
C GLU A 467 -5.06 14.10 13.64
N SER A 468 -4.14 13.13 13.66
CA SER A 468 -3.36 12.76 12.46
C SER A 468 -3.92 11.53 11.73
N GLN A 469 -4.63 11.74 10.60
CA GLN A 469 -5.13 10.62 9.76
C GLN A 469 -4.00 9.78 9.16
N GLU A 470 -2.85 10.40 8.87
CA GLU A 470 -1.68 9.72 8.30
C GLU A 470 -1.09 8.65 9.24
N ASP A 471 -1.19 8.83 10.57
CA ASP A 471 -0.73 7.81 11.53
C ASP A 471 -1.58 6.53 11.47
N LEU A 472 -2.86 6.61 11.08
CA LEU A 472 -3.74 5.45 11.01
C LEU A 472 -3.32 4.48 9.90
N VAL A 473 -2.71 4.99 8.83
CA VAL A 473 -2.11 4.18 7.76
C VAL A 473 -0.91 3.39 8.29
N ALA A 474 0.00 4.05 9.03
CA ALA A 474 1.15 3.39 9.64
C ALA A 474 0.73 2.38 10.72
N ILE A 475 -0.24 2.72 11.58
CA ILE A 475 -0.80 1.82 12.59
C ILE A 475 -1.42 0.59 11.93
N LYS A 476 -2.14 0.75 10.81
CA LYS A 476 -2.69 -0.38 10.03
C LYS A 476 -1.58 -1.26 9.47
N ALA A 477 -0.53 -0.68 8.90
CA ALA A 477 0.62 -1.44 8.40
C ALA A 477 1.28 -2.27 9.51
N VAL A 478 1.50 -1.67 10.69
CA VAL A 478 2.01 -2.38 11.87
C VAL A 478 1.05 -3.47 12.33
N ALA A 479 -0.26 -3.22 12.33
CA ALA A 479 -1.26 -4.21 12.69
C ALA A 479 -1.20 -5.44 11.78
N GLU A 480 -1.00 -5.23 10.48
CA GLU A 480 -1.01 -6.29 9.48
C GLU A 480 0.34 -7.02 9.33
N TYR A 481 1.43 -6.47 9.88
CA TYR A 481 2.74 -7.12 9.89
C TYR A 481 2.69 -8.51 10.55
N GLY A 482 3.14 -9.54 9.82
CA GLY A 482 3.20 -10.93 10.30
C GLY A 482 1.85 -11.62 10.47
N LEU A 483 0.74 -11.03 10.03
CA LEU A 483 -0.57 -11.71 10.02
C LEU A 483 -0.76 -12.67 8.83
N ARG A 484 0.13 -12.64 7.82
CA ARG A 484 0.00 -13.39 6.55
C ARG A 484 0.62 -14.77 6.58
#